data_AF-J2KKU5-F1
#
_entry.id   AF-J2KKU5-F1
#
_cell.length_a   1.000
_cell.length_b   1.000
_cell.length_c   1.000
_cell.angle_alpha   90.00
_cell.angle_beta   90.00
_cell.angle_gamma   90.00
#
_symmetry.space_group_name_H-M   'P 1'
#
loop_
_entity.id
_entity.type
_entity.pdbx_description
1 polymer ?
#
loop_
_entity_poly.entity_id
_entity_poly.type
_entity_poly.pdbx_seq_one_letter_code
_entity_poly.pdbx_strand_id
1 'polypeptide(L)'
;MKKLSSFYFIGLAVLNLIMDSINGRFSFFDIIFVILAALPLLVNKKWMYRFFGGLVSLISLYIMFAVFLSNVKDLQQNQLQAVWTYGMGYVFSLLTLCFGLLMTGIINNHKNVLYNRKV
;
A
#
# COMPACT_ATOMS: atom_id res chain seq x y z
N MET A 1 -9.46 -5.41 11.73
CA MET A 1 -8.51 -5.50 10.60
C MET A 1 -8.49 -4.25 9.72
N LYS A 2 -9.63 -3.72 9.24
CA LYS A 2 -9.64 -2.53 8.35
C LYS A 2 -8.99 -1.28 8.94
N LYS A 3 -9.27 -0.97 10.22
CA LYS A 3 -8.63 0.14 10.94
C LYS A 3 -7.11 -0.04 11.05
N LEU A 4 -6.62 -1.27 11.27
CA LEU A 4 -5.18 -1.58 11.36
C LEU A 4 -4.47 -1.30 10.02
N SER A 5 -5.10 -1.68 8.90
CA SER A 5 -4.60 -1.37 7.55
C SER A 5 -4.59 0.14 7.28
N SER A 6 -5.60 0.89 7.73
CA SER A 6 -5.60 2.35 7.62
C SER A 6 -4.51 3.02 8.46
N PHE A 7 -4.24 2.50 9.67
CA PHE A 7 -3.10 2.95 10.47
C PHE A 7 -1.77 2.72 9.77
N TYR A 8 -1.60 1.59 9.07
CA TYR A 8 -0.42 1.32 8.26
C TYR A 8 -0.22 2.37 7.17
N PHE A 9 -1.28 2.75 6.44
CA PHE A 9 -1.19 3.77 5.38
C PHE A 9 -0.94 5.18 5.91
N ILE A 10 -1.56 5.55 7.03
CA ILE A 10 -1.28 6.82 7.70
C ILE A 10 0.18 6.85 8.16
N GLY A 11 0.67 5.75 8.76
CA GLY A 11 2.07 5.63 9.19
C GLY A 11 3.05 5.77 8.02
N LEU A 12 2.78 5.12 6.89
CA LEU A 12 3.57 5.27 5.66
C LEU A 12 3.59 6.71 5.14
N ALA A 13 2.44 7.37 5.07
CA ALA A 13 2.35 8.75 4.60
C ALA A 13 3.09 9.72 5.52
N VAL A 14 3.01 9.52 6.84
CA VAL A 14 3.74 10.32 7.83
C VAL A 14 5.25 10.06 7.75
N LEU A 15 5.68 8.81 7.60
CA LEU A 15 7.10 8.47 7.39
C LEU A 15 7.66 9.13 6.13
N ASN A 16 6.91 9.12 5.03
CA ASN A 16 7.32 9.77 3.79
C ASN A 16 7.47 11.29 4.00
N LEU A 17 6.49 11.92 4.67
CA LEU A 17 6.53 13.35 4.98
C LEU A 17 7.69 13.71 5.92
N ILE A 18 8.03 12.88 6.90
CA ILE A 18 9.21 13.07 7.76
C ILE A 18 10.49 12.99 6.91
N MET A 19 10.59 12.01 6.01
CA MET A 19 11.75 11.84 5.16
C MET A 19 11.96 13.00 4.19
N ASP A 20 10.88 13.49 3.57
CA ASP A 20 10.92 14.65 2.68
C ASP A 20 11.21 15.96 3.41
N SER A 21 10.73 16.09 4.66
CA SER A 21 11.05 17.22 5.55
C SER A 21 12.54 17.23 5.94
N ILE A 22 13.11 16.07 6.30
CA ILE A 22 14.54 15.94 6.63
C ILE A 22 15.42 16.24 5.42
N ASN A 23 15.01 15.81 4.23
CA ASN A 23 15.77 16.03 2.99
C ASN A 23 15.56 17.43 2.39
N GLY A 24 14.80 18.31 3.04
CA GLY A 24 14.53 19.68 2.59
C GLY A 24 13.69 19.77 1.31
N ARG A 25 13.03 18.68 0.91
CA ARG A 25 12.18 18.59 -0.30
C ARG A 25 10.69 18.67 0.01
N PHE A 26 10.36 19.21 1.17
CA PHE A 26 8.99 19.32 1.65
C PHE A 26 8.08 20.01 0.61
N SER A 27 7.07 19.28 0.15
CA SER A 27 6.09 19.78 -0.81
C SER A 27 4.71 19.88 -0.17
N PHE A 28 3.94 20.90 -0.55
CA PHE A 28 2.54 21.01 -0.14
C PHE A 28 1.72 19.77 -0.53
N PHE A 29 2.13 19.07 -1.59
CA PHE A 29 1.50 17.82 -2.02
C PHE A 29 1.63 16.69 -0.99
N ASP A 30 2.68 16.69 -0.16
CA ASP A 30 2.89 15.65 0.86
C ASP A 30 1.81 15.75 1.95
N ILE A 31 1.43 16.98 2.32
CA ILE A 31 0.34 17.25 3.28
C ILE A 31 -1.00 16.74 2.73
N ILE A 32 -1.28 17.02 1.45
CA ILE A 32 -2.48 16.52 0.77
C ILE A 32 -2.52 14.99 0.83
N PHE A 33 -1.38 14.34 0.62
CA PHE A 33 -1.26 12.89 0.65
C PHE A 33 -1.56 12.30 2.04
N VAL A 34 -1.07 12.94 3.11
CA VAL A 34 -1.38 12.55 4.50
C VAL A 34 -2.87 12.70 4.79
N ILE A 35 -3.50 13.80 4.37
CA ILE A 35 -4.94 14.02 4.55
C ILE A 35 -5.76 12.95 3.80
N LEU A 36 -5.38 12.65 2.56
CA LEU A 36 -5.99 11.57 1.77
C LEU A 36 -5.82 10.20 2.45
N ALA A 37 -4.65 9.89 3.00
CA ALA A 37 -4.40 8.64 3.72
C ALA A 37 -5.20 8.54 5.02
N ALA A 38 -5.49 9.66 5.68
CA ALA A 38 -6.32 9.73 6.89
C ALA A 38 -7.83 9.69 6.59
N LEU A 39 -8.25 10.06 5.37
CA LEU A 39 -9.65 10.14 4.95
C LEU A 39 -10.46 8.87 5.28
N PRO A 40 -10.00 7.64 4.96
CA PRO A 40 -10.71 6.40 5.27
C PRO A 40 -11.06 6.26 6.75
N LEU A 41 -10.15 6.71 7.62
CA LEU A 41 -10.29 6.66 9.06
C LEU A 41 -11.33 7.69 9.56
N LEU A 42 -11.31 8.90 9.01
CA LEU A 42 -12.18 10.01 9.41
C LEU A 42 -13.65 9.77 9.04
N VAL A 43 -13.91 9.36 7.80
CA VAL A 43 -15.28 9.17 7.31
C VAL A 43 -15.86 7.82 7.75
N ASN A 44 -14.99 6.84 8.03
CA ASN A 44 -15.33 5.49 8.51
C ASN A 44 -16.42 4.76 7.68
N LYS A 45 -16.61 5.14 6.41
CA LYS A 45 -17.59 4.51 5.51
C LYS A 45 -16.99 3.28 4.83
N LYS A 46 -17.70 2.14 4.89
CA LYS A 46 -17.26 0.86 4.29
C LYS A 46 -16.87 0.97 2.81
N TRP A 47 -17.59 1.77 2.03
CA TRP A 47 -17.31 1.97 0.59
C TRP A 47 -15.98 2.71 0.37
N MET A 48 -15.64 3.66 1.24
CA MET A 48 -14.40 4.41 1.14
C MET A 48 -13.17 3.54 1.39
N TYR A 49 -13.21 2.67 2.41
CA TYR A 49 -12.15 1.68 2.62
C TYR A 49 -11.97 0.72 1.43
N ARG A 50 -13.07 0.36 0.75
CA ARG A 50 -13.02 -0.48 -0.46
C ARG A 50 -12.38 0.26 -1.63
N PHE A 51 -12.79 1.50 -1.86
CA PHE A 51 -12.24 2.32 -2.94
C PHE A 51 -10.75 2.59 -2.73
N PHE A 52 -10.36 3.05 -1.54
CA PHE A 52 -8.96 3.29 -1.19
C PHE A 52 -8.12 2.02 -1.25
N GLY A 53 -8.59 0.94 -0.62
CA GLY A 53 -7.87 -0.34 -0.66
C GLY A 53 -7.69 -0.86 -2.08
N GLY A 54 -8.70 -0.69 -2.95
CA GLY A 54 -8.64 -1.09 -4.35
C GLY A 54 -7.62 -0.28 -5.13
N LEU A 55 -7.63 1.04 -5.00
CA LEU A 55 -6.64 1.93 -5.63
C LEU A 55 -5.22 1.55 -5.20
N VAL A 56 -5.00 1.38 -3.89
CA VAL A 56 -3.68 1.06 -3.37
C VAL A 56 -3.19 -0.31 -3.84
N SER A 57 -4.07 -1.33 -3.86
CA SER A 57 -3.72 -2.64 -4.41
C SER A 57 -3.35 -2.56 -5.89
N LEU A 58 -4.05 -1.73 -6.68
CA LEU A 58 -3.77 -1.56 -8.11
C LEU A 58 -2.42 -0.85 -8.33
N ILE A 59 -2.14 0.21 -7.57
CA ILE A 59 -0.84 0.90 -7.57
C ILE A 59 0.28 -0.06 -7.15
N SER A 60 0.07 -0.84 -6.10
CA SER A 60 1.08 -1.80 -5.62
C SER A 60 1.38 -2.88 -6.64
N LEU A 61 0.35 -3.37 -7.35
CA LEU A 61 0.49 -4.35 -8.42
C LEU A 61 1.25 -3.75 -9.62
N TYR A 62 0.98 -2.50 -9.97
CA TYR A 62 1.74 -1.77 -10.98
C TYR A 62 3.23 -1.63 -10.59
N ILE A 63 3.53 -1.25 -9.34
CA ILE A 63 4.91 -1.16 -8.85
C ILE A 63 5.59 -2.53 -8.91
N MET A 64 4.92 -3.60 -8.49
CA MET A 64 5.47 -4.95 -8.57
C MET A 64 5.83 -5.33 -10.01
N PHE A 65 4.97 -4.99 -10.98
CA PHE A 65 5.24 -5.18 -12.41
C PHE A 65 6.42 -4.34 -12.91
N ALA A 66 6.50 -3.08 -12.50
CA ALA A 66 7.60 -2.19 -12.88
C ALA A 66 8.95 -2.69 -12.34
N VAL A 67 8.99 -3.12 -11.08
CA VAL A 67 10.18 -3.72 -10.45
C VAL A 67 10.56 -5.03 -11.16
N PHE A 68 9.57 -5.87 -11.50
CA PHE A 68 9.81 -7.10 -12.25
C PHE A 68 10.41 -6.84 -13.64
N LEU A 69 9.83 -5.92 -14.41
CA LEU A 69 10.32 -5.54 -15.74
C LEU A 69 11.73 -4.93 -15.69
N SER A 70 11.99 -4.09 -14.68
CA SER A 70 13.32 -3.50 -14.47
C SER A 70 14.37 -4.59 -14.19
N ASN A 71 14.02 -5.58 -13.35
CA ASN A 71 14.93 -6.70 -13.06
C ASN A 71 15.22 -7.55 -14.30
N VAL A 72 14.22 -7.82 -15.14
CA VAL A 72 14.42 -8.56 -16.41
C VAL A 72 15.35 -7.79 -17.34
N LYS A 73 15.20 -6.47 -17.43
CA LYS A 73 16.03 -5.61 -18.26
C LYS A 73 17.48 -5.54 -17.75
N ASP A 74 17.68 -5.43 -16.45
CA ASP A 74 19.01 -5.40 -15.83
C ASP A 74 19.77 -6.72 -15.99
N LEU A 75 19.07 -7.86 -15.85
CA LEU A 75 19.59 -9.19 -16.18
C LEU A 75 20.06 -9.28 -17.64
N GLN A 76 19.33 -8.65 -18.56
CA GLN A 76 19.68 -8.63 -19.98
C GLN A 76 20.86 -7.67 -20.28
N GLN A 77 21.06 -6.63 -19.49
CA GLN A 77 22.13 -5.64 -19.66
C GLN A 77 23.38 -5.92 -18.79
N ASN A 78 23.42 -7.03 -18.03
CA ASN A 78 24.49 -7.36 -17.08
C ASN A 78 24.80 -6.23 -16.07
N GLN A 79 23.84 -5.33 -15.83
CA GLN A 79 23.98 -4.29 -14.84
C GLN A 79 23.52 -4.83 -13.50
N LEU A 80 24.50 -5.08 -12.63
CA LEU A 80 24.30 -5.54 -11.26
C LEU A 80 23.85 -4.35 -10.40
N GLN A 81 22.65 -3.83 -10.65
CA GLN A 81 21.99 -2.97 -9.67
C GLN A 81 21.87 -3.74 -8.35
N ALA A 82 21.99 -3.03 -7.23
CA ALA A 82 22.04 -3.65 -5.92
C ALA A 82 20.77 -4.48 -5.68
N VAL A 83 20.94 -5.81 -5.66
CA VAL A 83 19.88 -6.81 -5.40
C VAL A 83 19.05 -6.45 -4.16
N TRP A 84 19.67 -5.75 -3.21
CA TRP A 84 19.04 -5.19 -2.02
C TRP A 84 17.93 -4.17 -2.29
N THR A 85 18.13 -3.25 -3.23
CA THR A 85 17.13 -2.23 -3.61
C THR A 85 15.92 -2.89 -4.26
N TYR A 86 16.18 -3.88 -5.12
CA TYR A 86 15.15 -4.70 -5.74
C TYR A 86 14.35 -5.50 -4.71
N GLY A 87 15.04 -6.20 -3.80
CA GLY A 87 14.42 -6.99 -2.74
C GLY A 87 13.53 -6.13 -1.84
N MET A 88 14.01 -4.96 -1.41
CA MET A 88 13.22 -4.04 -0.59
C MET A 88 11.97 -3.53 -1.34
N GLY A 89 12.11 -3.08 -2.58
CA GLY A 89 10.97 -2.61 -3.38
C GLY A 89 9.90 -3.69 -3.56
N TYR A 90 10.32 -4.93 -3.81
CA TYR A 90 9.40 -6.07 -3.98
C TYR A 90 8.66 -6.40 -2.67
N VAL A 91 9.37 -6.46 -1.54
CA VAL A 91 8.78 -6.74 -0.22
C VAL A 91 7.81 -5.64 0.19
N PHE A 92 8.18 -4.37 -0.01
CA PHE A 92 7.28 -3.25 0.27
C PHE A 92 6.02 -3.30 -0.61
N SER A 93 6.15 -3.61 -1.90
CA SER A 93 4.99 -3.73 -2.79
C SER A 93 4.04 -4.87 -2.36
N LEU A 94 4.58 -6.02 -1.94
CA LEU A 94 3.81 -7.17 -1.45
C LEU A 94 3.08 -6.88 -0.14
N LEU A 95 3.76 -6.26 0.82
CA LEU A 95 3.16 -5.84 2.08
C LEU A 95 2.02 -4.86 1.84
N THR A 96 2.27 -3.86 0.99
CA THR A 96 1.29 -2.81 0.66
C THR A 96 0.07 -3.39 -0.08
N LEU A 97 0.30 -4.34 -0.99
CA LEU A 97 -0.76 -5.08 -1.67
C LEU A 97 -1.61 -5.91 -0.68
N CYS A 98 -0.96 -6.63 0.24
CA CYS A 98 -1.63 -7.42 1.28
C CYS A 98 -2.53 -6.54 2.17
N PHE A 99 -2.00 -5.40 2.65
CA PHE A 99 -2.78 -4.46 3.44
C PHE A 99 -3.91 -3.80 2.66
N GLY A 100 -3.72 -3.50 1.37
CA GLY A 100 -4.78 -3.01 0.47
C GLY A 100 -5.92 -4.02 0.28
N LEU A 101 -5.59 -5.30 0.11
CA LEU A 101 -6.57 -6.40 -0.02
C LEU A 101 -7.33 -6.67 1.30
N LEU A 102 -6.66 -6.49 2.44
CA LEU A 102 -7.33 -6.53 3.75
C LEU A 102 -8.30 -5.37 3.94
N MET A 103 -7.98 -4.18 3.40
CA MET A 103 -8.79 -2.97 3.49
C MET A 103 -10.08 -3.07 2.65
N THR A 104 -9.97 -3.61 1.43
CA THR A 104 -11.13 -3.96 0.58
C THR A 104 -12.03 -5.02 1.23
N GLY A 105 -11.45 -5.86 2.10
CA GLY A 105 -12.20 -6.87 2.85
C GLY A 105 -12.43 -8.16 2.07
N ILE A 106 -11.73 -8.36 0.95
CA ILE A 106 -11.72 -9.62 0.21
C ILE A 106 -11.24 -10.75 1.15
N ILE A 107 -10.18 -10.49 1.91
CA ILE A 107 -9.57 -11.47 2.84
C ILE A 107 -10.40 -11.66 4.13
N ASN A 108 -11.30 -10.74 4.48
CA ASN A 108 -12.05 -10.78 5.76
C ASN A 108 -13.48 -11.37 5.63
N ASN A 109 -13.92 -11.75 4.43
CA ASN A 109 -15.26 -12.29 4.21
C ASN A 109 -15.44 -13.74 4.72
N HIS A 110 -14.36 -14.45 5.04
CA HIS A 110 -14.46 -15.85 5.46
C HIS A 110 -15.07 -16.05 6.86
N LYS A 111 -15.08 -15.03 7.74
CA LYS A 111 -15.69 -15.13 9.07
C LYS A 111 -17.22 -15.02 9.08
N ASN A 112 -17.84 -14.40 8.06
CA ASN A 112 -19.30 -14.24 8.02
C ASN A 112 -20.04 -15.42 7.38
N VAL A 113 -19.37 -16.25 6.57
CA VAL A 113 -20.01 -17.42 5.94
C VAL A 113 -20.21 -18.57 6.94
N LEU A 114 -19.36 -18.68 7.96
CA LEU A 114 -19.48 -19.72 8.99
C LEU A 114 -20.54 -19.43 10.05
N TYR A 115 -20.95 -18.17 10.23
CA TYR A 115 -22.01 -17.81 11.18
C TYR A 115 -23.41 -18.01 10.58
N ASN A 116 -23.57 -17.85 9.26
CA ASN A 116 -24.87 -18.01 8.58
C ASN A 116 -25.22 -19.45 8.18
N ARG A 117 -24.40 -20.44 8.57
CA ARG A 117 -24.71 -21.88 8.47
C ARG A 117 -25.15 -22.49 9.81
N LYS A 118 -25.25 -21.69 10.87
CA LYS A 118 -25.63 -22.15 12.22
C LYS A 118 -26.93 -21.52 12.74
N VAL A 119 -27.70 -20.82 11.89
CA VAL A 119 -29.05 -20.34 12.19
C VAL A 119 -30.03 -21.09 11.31
#